data_AF-A0A1A6H379-F1
#
_entry.id   AF-A0A1A6H379-F1
#
_cell.length_a   1.000
_cell.length_b   1.000
_cell.length_c   1.000
_cell.angle_alpha   90.00
_cell.angle_beta   90.00
_cell.angle_gamma   90.00
#
_symmetry.space_group_name_H-M   'P 1'
#
loop_
_entity.id
_entity.type
_entity.pdbx_description
1 polymer ?
#
loop_
_entity_poly.entity_id
_entity_poly.type
_entity_poly.pdbx_seq_one_letter_code
_entity_poly.pdbx_strand_id
1 'polypeptide(L)'
;MAAPGGLPATLNPQISKRPLPRDAPSEVPSKRKNSNPTSTLPRPSGLFVEGSIVRIAMENFLTYDICEVSPGPHLNMIIGANGTGKSSIVCAICLGLAGKPAFMGRADKVGFFVKRGCSKGVVEIEL
;
A
#
# COMPACT_ATOMS: atom_id res chain seq x y z
N MET A 1 -68.57 15.66 -1.79
CA MET A 1 -69.24 14.98 -0.67
C MET A 1 -68.14 14.28 0.14
N ALA A 2 -67.64 14.93 1.19
CA ALA A 2 -67.93 14.67 2.61
C ALA A 2 -67.09 13.51 3.20
N ALA A 3 -66.19 13.86 4.14
CA ALA A 3 -65.50 12.94 5.07
C ALA A 3 -66.51 12.33 6.08
N PRO A 4 -66.12 11.32 6.89
CA PRO A 4 -65.41 11.52 8.17
C PRO A 4 -64.30 10.45 8.39
N GLY A 5 -63.27 10.57 9.23
CA GLY A 5 -63.21 11.02 10.63
C GLY A 5 -63.22 9.80 11.57
N GLY A 6 -62.06 9.39 12.09
CA GLY A 6 -61.98 8.32 13.12
C GLY A 6 -60.55 7.90 13.51
N LEU A 7 -60.05 8.42 14.64
CA LEU A 7 -59.07 7.80 15.56
C LEU A 7 -59.85 7.49 16.87
N PRO A 8 -59.40 6.67 17.85
CA PRO A 8 -58.04 6.16 18.10
C PRO A 8 -57.97 4.65 18.49
N ALA A 9 -56.76 4.06 18.52
CA ALA A 9 -56.51 2.85 19.32
C ALA A 9 -55.05 2.78 19.79
N THR A 10 -54.90 2.83 21.10
CA THR A 10 -53.69 2.67 21.89
C THR A 10 -53.18 1.23 21.85
N LEU A 11 -51.93 1.01 21.45
CA LEU A 11 -51.18 -0.20 21.80
C LEU A 11 -49.73 0.17 22.13
N ASN A 12 -49.41 0.05 23.41
CA ASN A 12 -48.08 0.16 23.98
C ASN A 12 -47.54 -1.27 24.19
N PRO A 13 -46.33 -1.59 23.73
CA PRO A 13 -45.49 -2.49 24.50
C PRO A 13 -44.03 -2.00 24.59
N GLN A 14 -43.66 -1.57 25.80
CA GLN A 14 -42.36 -1.75 26.46
C GLN A 14 -41.11 -1.87 25.55
N ILE A 15 -40.48 -0.73 25.23
CA ILE A 15 -39.10 -0.69 24.72
C ILE A 15 -38.14 -0.57 25.90
N SER A 16 -37.37 -1.64 26.08
CA SER A 16 -36.23 -1.74 26.99
C SER A 16 -35.22 -0.61 26.77
N LYS A 17 -35.08 0.29 27.77
CA LYS A 17 -34.03 1.32 27.79
C LYS A 17 -32.68 0.67 28.13
N ARG A 18 -31.87 0.32 27.12
CA ARG A 18 -30.42 0.14 27.32
C ARG A 18 -29.75 1.51 27.26
N PRO A 19 -28.99 1.94 28.29
CA PRO A 19 -28.14 3.12 28.17
C PRO A 19 -26.99 2.86 27.20
N LEU A 20 -26.73 3.81 26.30
CA LEU A 20 -25.49 3.86 25.51
C LEU A 20 -24.28 4.04 26.46
N PRO A 21 -23.15 3.34 26.25
CA PRO A 21 -21.92 3.61 26.98
C PRO A 21 -21.46 5.04 26.68
N ARG A 22 -21.17 5.82 27.73
CA ARG A 22 -20.56 7.14 27.61
C ARG A 22 -19.06 6.94 27.40
N ASP A 23 -18.51 7.56 26.37
CA ASP A 23 -17.07 7.57 26.12
C ASP A 23 -16.33 8.20 27.30
N ALA A 24 -15.42 7.42 27.90
CA ALA A 24 -14.47 7.93 28.87
C ALA A 24 -13.32 8.64 28.12
N PRO A 25 -12.88 9.83 28.54
CA PRO A 25 -11.69 10.45 27.99
C PRO A 25 -10.48 9.62 28.42
N SER A 26 -9.82 8.97 27.46
CA SER A 26 -8.54 8.31 27.71
C SER A 26 -7.45 9.38 27.78
N GLU A 27 -7.08 9.75 29.00
CA GLU A 27 -5.83 10.47 29.28
C GLU A 27 -4.65 9.63 28.76
N VAL A 28 -3.84 10.21 27.86
CA VAL A 28 -2.59 9.63 27.40
C VAL A 28 -1.49 9.93 28.43
N PRO A 29 -0.89 8.93 29.11
CA PRO A 29 0.19 9.21 30.05
C PRO A 29 1.47 9.56 29.27
N SER A 30 1.91 10.82 29.37
CA SER A 30 3.21 11.29 28.88
C SER A 30 4.34 10.71 29.74
N LYS A 31 4.83 9.52 29.38
CA LYS A 31 6.07 8.95 29.94
C LYS A 31 7.25 9.43 29.10
N ARG A 32 7.83 10.58 29.49
CA ARG A 32 9.15 11.05 29.03
C ARG A 32 10.17 9.93 29.23
N LYS A 33 10.70 9.38 28.14
CA LYS A 33 11.87 8.49 28.16
C LYS A 33 13.07 9.22 27.56
N ASN A 34 13.95 9.58 28.48
CA ASN A 34 15.41 9.72 28.41
C ASN A 34 16.07 10.03 27.05
N SER A 35 16.86 11.10 27.07
CA SER A 35 17.88 11.47 26.08
C SER A 35 18.81 10.31 25.75
N ASN A 36 18.90 9.95 24.47
CA ASN A 36 20.08 9.27 23.93
C ASN A 36 20.88 10.27 23.09
N PRO A 37 22.22 10.30 23.24
CA PRO A 37 23.06 11.31 22.64
C PRO A 37 23.06 11.18 21.12
N THR A 38 23.05 12.32 20.46
CA THR A 38 23.32 12.49 19.03
C THR A 38 24.50 11.63 18.61
N SER A 39 24.25 10.52 17.91
CA SER A 39 25.29 9.79 17.21
C SER A 39 25.69 10.59 15.97
N THR A 40 26.62 11.52 16.15
CA THR A 40 27.42 12.09 15.06
C THR A 40 28.41 11.03 14.55
N LEU A 41 27.89 9.99 13.90
CA LEU A 41 28.68 9.24 12.93
C LEU A 41 28.51 9.98 11.60
N PRO A 42 29.58 10.29 10.85
CA PRO A 42 29.42 10.77 9.49
C PRO A 42 28.67 9.67 8.75
N ARG A 43 27.40 9.94 8.41
CA ARG A 43 26.64 9.06 7.52
C ARG A 43 27.48 8.96 6.26
N PRO A 44 27.92 7.77 5.81
CA PRO A 44 28.59 7.67 4.53
C PRO A 44 27.63 8.25 3.49
N SER A 45 27.97 9.44 3.01
CA SER A 45 27.13 10.23 2.14
C SER A 45 27.02 9.50 0.81
N GLY A 46 25.83 8.99 0.50
CA GLY A 46 25.47 8.57 -0.86
C GLY A 46 26.04 7.22 -1.33
N LEU A 47 26.51 6.35 -0.45
CA LEU A 47 26.97 5.02 -0.86
C LEU A 47 25.85 3.98 -0.74
N PHE A 48 25.70 3.17 -1.78
CA PHE A 48 24.90 1.95 -1.73
C PHE A 48 25.50 1.01 -0.68
N VAL A 49 24.65 0.35 0.10
CA VAL A 49 25.04 -0.72 1.03
C VAL A 49 24.85 -2.08 0.37
N GLU A 50 25.48 -3.12 0.90
CA GLU A 50 25.29 -4.48 0.39
C GLU A 50 23.80 -4.86 0.31
N GLY A 51 23.38 -5.40 -0.84
CA GLY A 51 21.99 -5.73 -1.14
C GLY A 51 21.12 -4.55 -1.58
N SER A 52 21.70 -3.38 -1.84
CA SER A 52 20.95 -2.24 -2.39
C SER A 52 20.67 -2.45 -3.87
N ILE A 53 19.43 -2.31 -4.29
CA ILE A 53 19.11 -2.31 -5.71
C ILE A 53 19.76 -1.09 -6.38
N VAL A 54 20.60 -1.30 -7.39
CA VAL A 54 21.28 -0.23 -8.15
C VAL A 54 20.64 0.01 -9.52
N ARG A 55 19.99 -1.02 -10.09
CA ARG A 55 19.28 -0.94 -11.37
C ARG A 55 18.09 -1.89 -11.41
N ILE A 56 17.01 -1.42 -12.04
CA ILE A 56 15.83 -2.20 -12.39
C ILE A 56 15.59 -2.00 -13.88
N ALA A 57 15.67 -3.05 -14.68
CA ALA A 57 15.25 -3.01 -16.07
C ALA A 57 14.07 -3.96 -16.32
N MET A 58 13.19 -3.52 -17.21
CA MET A 58 11.97 -4.22 -17.57
C MET A 58 11.78 -4.14 -19.08
N GLU A 59 11.47 -5.28 -19.68
CA GLU A 59 11.08 -5.38 -21.09
C GLU A 59 9.77 -6.16 -21.20
N ASN A 60 8.79 -5.63 -21.94
CA ASN A 60 7.48 -6.22 -22.15
C ASN A 60 6.83 -6.66 -20.82
N PHE A 61 6.87 -5.78 -19.82
CA PHE A 61 6.42 -6.07 -18.46
C PHE A 61 5.24 -5.18 -18.08
N LEU A 62 4.06 -5.79 -17.91
CA LEU A 62 2.81 -5.12 -17.58
C LEU A 62 2.52 -3.90 -18.49
N THR A 63 2.75 -2.70 -17.96
CA THR A 63 2.49 -1.42 -18.62
C THR A 63 3.67 -0.95 -19.48
N TYR A 64 4.88 -1.48 -19.25
CA TYR A 64 6.11 -1.01 -19.87
C TYR A 64 6.49 -1.85 -21.09
N ASP A 65 6.84 -1.18 -22.20
CA ASP A 65 7.54 -1.80 -23.33
C ASP A 65 9.01 -2.00 -22.99
N ILE A 66 9.69 -0.91 -22.65
CA ILE A 66 11.07 -0.88 -22.16
C ILE A 66 11.12 0.19 -21.07
N CYS A 67 11.67 -0.15 -19.91
CA CYS A 67 11.85 0.80 -18.82
C CYS A 67 13.07 0.43 -17.98
N GLU A 68 13.90 1.42 -17.67
CA GLU A 68 15.05 1.30 -16.79
C GLU A 68 14.96 2.35 -15.68
N VAL A 69 15.27 1.94 -14.46
CA VAL A 69 15.24 2.78 -13.27
C VAL A 69 16.51 2.55 -12.46
N SER A 70 17.22 3.62 -12.14
CA SER A 70 18.39 3.62 -11.26
C SER A 70 18.05 4.31 -9.93
N PRO A 71 17.53 3.57 -8.93
CA PRO A 71 17.20 4.14 -7.64
C PRO A 71 18.45 4.62 -6.88
N GLY A 72 18.31 5.63 -6.02
CA GLY A 72 19.35 6.07 -5.11
C GLY A 72 19.49 5.16 -3.87
N PRO A 73 20.53 5.36 -3.04
CA PRO A 73 20.88 4.48 -1.92
C PRO A 73 19.97 4.60 -0.68
N HIS A 74 18.94 5.45 -0.72
CA HIS A 74 18.09 5.76 0.42
C HIS A 74 16.60 5.59 0.05
N LEU A 75 15.73 6.46 0.55
CA LEU A 75 14.32 6.45 0.19
C LEU A 75 14.14 6.90 -1.26
N ASN A 76 13.58 6.02 -2.08
CA ASN A 76 13.12 6.34 -3.42
C ASN A 76 11.59 6.43 -3.43
N MET A 77 11.04 7.50 -4.00
CA MET A 77 9.59 7.69 -4.10
C MET A 77 9.16 7.62 -5.57
N ILE A 78 8.29 6.65 -5.90
CA ILE A 78 7.71 6.50 -7.24
C ILE A 78 6.35 7.21 -7.28
N ILE A 79 6.26 8.29 -8.06
CA ILE A 79 5.08 9.17 -8.13
C ILE A 79 4.52 9.19 -9.56
N GLY A 80 3.21 9.40 -9.70
CA GLY A 80 2.55 9.49 -11.00
C GLY A 80 1.04 9.25 -10.91
N ALA A 81 0.32 9.63 -11.95
CA ALA A 81 -1.13 9.43 -12.04
C ALA A 81 -1.55 7.96 -11.95
N ASN A 82 -2.81 7.67 -11.69
CA ASN A 82 -3.31 6.30 -11.66
C ASN A 82 -3.16 5.64 -13.05
N GLY A 83 -2.78 4.35 -13.07
CA GLY A 83 -2.56 3.60 -14.30
C GLY A 83 -1.19 3.78 -14.97
N THR A 84 -0.30 4.67 -14.50
CA THR A 84 1.01 4.94 -15.13
C THR A 84 2.07 3.84 -14.91
N GLY A 85 1.74 2.74 -14.25
CA GLY A 85 2.69 1.64 -14.03
C GLY A 85 3.53 1.70 -12.76
N LYS A 86 3.25 2.62 -11.81
CA LYS A 86 3.97 2.70 -10.52
C LYS A 86 4.04 1.36 -9.78
N SER A 87 2.90 0.69 -9.65
CA SER A 87 2.85 -0.64 -9.03
C SER A 87 3.59 -1.69 -9.85
N SER A 88 3.74 -1.52 -11.17
CA SER A 88 4.52 -2.41 -12.02
C SER A 88 6.01 -2.41 -11.65
N ILE A 89 6.59 -1.28 -11.24
CA ILE A 89 7.98 -1.25 -10.74
C ILE A 89 8.12 -2.09 -9.46
N VAL A 90 7.18 -1.95 -8.53
CA VAL A 90 7.15 -2.76 -7.29
C VAL A 90 6.96 -4.25 -7.61
N CYS A 91 6.13 -4.56 -8.61
CA CYS A 91 5.93 -5.92 -9.11
C CYS A 91 7.24 -6.51 -9.67
N ALA A 92 8.00 -5.72 -10.42
CA ALA A 92 9.28 -6.14 -10.99
C ALA A 92 10.30 -6.46 -9.91
N ILE A 93 10.43 -5.62 -8.88
CA ILE A 93 11.31 -5.88 -7.73
C ILE A 93 10.92 -7.18 -7.02
N CYS A 94 9.63 -7.34 -6.71
CA CYS A 94 9.14 -8.54 -6.03
C CYS A 94 9.44 -9.80 -6.85
N LEU A 95 9.14 -9.80 -8.14
CA LEU A 95 9.33 -10.96 -9.00
C LEU A 95 10.82 -11.26 -9.26
N GLY A 96 11.62 -10.22 -9.53
CA GLY A 96 13.05 -10.33 -9.81
C GLY A 96 13.85 -10.85 -8.62
N LEU A 97 13.38 -10.58 -7.38
CA LEU A 97 13.97 -11.10 -6.14
C LEU A 97 13.27 -12.38 -5.63
N ALA A 98 12.61 -13.13 -6.52
CA ALA A 98 11.93 -14.40 -6.23
C ALA A 98 10.81 -14.32 -5.17
N GLY A 99 10.19 -13.15 -5.01
CA GLY A 99 9.00 -12.94 -4.20
C GLY A 99 7.77 -13.66 -4.77
N LYS A 100 6.84 -14.02 -3.88
CA LYS A 100 5.63 -14.76 -4.27
C LYS A 100 4.64 -13.83 -5.01
N PRO A 101 4.10 -14.23 -6.17
CA PRO A 101 3.08 -13.44 -6.90
C PRO A 101 1.84 -13.07 -6.07
N ALA A 102 1.49 -13.92 -5.10
CA ALA A 102 0.36 -13.71 -4.19
C ALA A 102 0.45 -12.39 -3.39
N PHE A 103 1.67 -11.89 -3.10
CA PHE A 103 1.83 -10.64 -2.35
C PHE A 103 1.37 -9.40 -3.10
N MET A 104 1.20 -9.51 -4.42
CA MET A 104 0.93 -8.37 -5.29
C MET A 104 -0.56 -8.24 -5.64
N GLY A 105 -1.40 -9.15 -5.14
CA GLY A 105 -2.86 -9.07 -5.27
C GLY A 105 -3.39 -9.07 -6.71
N ARG A 106 -2.57 -9.50 -7.68
CA ARG A 106 -2.88 -9.41 -9.11
C ARG A 106 -3.10 -10.76 -9.78
N ALA A 107 -2.21 -11.71 -9.57
CA ALA A 107 -2.20 -12.94 -10.35
C ALA A 107 -1.42 -14.06 -9.66
N ASP A 108 -1.93 -15.28 -9.78
CA ASP A 108 -1.31 -16.48 -9.22
C ASP A 108 -0.19 -17.04 -10.11
N LYS A 109 -0.12 -16.62 -11.38
CA LYS A 109 0.85 -17.10 -12.36
C LYS A 109 1.76 -15.99 -12.85
N VAL A 110 3.04 -16.31 -13.00
CA VAL A 110 4.08 -15.39 -13.48
C VAL A 110 3.77 -14.84 -14.88
N GLY A 111 3.13 -15.64 -15.75
CA GLY A 111 2.78 -15.23 -17.11
C GLY A 111 1.85 -14.01 -17.20
N PHE A 112 1.08 -13.70 -16.14
CA PHE A 112 0.22 -12.51 -16.13
C PHE A 112 0.98 -11.19 -15.98
N PHE A 113 2.28 -11.25 -15.68
CA PHE A 113 3.14 -10.06 -15.61
C PHE A 113 3.74 -9.68 -16.97
N VAL A 114 3.65 -10.56 -17.97
CA VAL A 114 4.01 -10.22 -19.34
C VAL A 114 3.02 -9.21 -19.91
N LYS A 115 3.53 -8.20 -20.61
CA LYS A 115 2.71 -7.19 -21.28
C LYS A 115 1.74 -7.85 -22.25
N ARG A 116 0.50 -7.36 -22.27
CA ARG A 116 -0.54 -7.88 -23.16
C ARG A 116 -0.10 -7.76 -24.62
N GLY A 117 -0.28 -8.85 -25.38
CA GLY A 117 0.16 -8.93 -26.77
C GLY A 117 1.60 -9.43 -26.95
N CYS A 118 2.38 -9.55 -25.88
CA CYS A 118 3.72 -10.10 -25.91
C CYS A 118 3.73 -11.56 -25.43
N SER A 119 4.62 -12.37 -25.99
CA SER A 119 4.78 -13.78 -25.60
C SER A 119 5.81 -13.99 -24.47
N LYS A 120 6.67 -12.99 -24.25
CA LYS A 120 7.76 -13.00 -23.27
C LYS A 120 7.90 -11.61 -22.65
N GLY A 121 8.38 -11.59 -21.41
CA GLY A 121 8.77 -10.38 -20.69
C GLY A 121 10.00 -10.67 -19.84
N VAL A 122 10.80 -9.64 -19.58
CA VAL A 122 12.07 -9.73 -18.87
C VAL A 122 12.08 -8.70 -17.75
N VAL A 123 12.62 -9.10 -16.60
CA VAL A 123 12.94 -8.21 -15.48
C VAL A 123 14.36 -8.53 -15.04
N GLU A 124 15.19 -7.51 -14.93
CA GLU A 124 16.54 -7.59 -14.40
C GLU A 124 16.67 -6.68 -13.19
N ILE A 125 17.28 -7.22 -12.13
CA ILE A 125 17.58 -6.49 -10.90
C ILE A 125 19.08 -6.61 -10.66
N GLU A 126 19.75 -5.47 -10.52
CA GLU A 126 21.14 -5.40 -10.08
C GLU A 126 21.18 -4.93 -8.63
N LEU A 127 22.04 -5.55 -7.83
CA LEU A 127 22.24 -5.34 -6.39
C LEU A 127 23.64 -4.80 -6.09
#